data_AF-A0AAV5ZQ20-F1
#
_entry.id   AF-A0AAV5ZQ20-F1
#
_cell.length_a   1.000
_cell.length_b   1.000
_cell.length_c   1.000
_cell.angle_alpha   90.00
_cell.angle_beta   90.00
_cell.angle_gamma   90.00
#
_symmetry.space_group_name_H-M   'P 1'
#
loop_
_entity.id
_entity.type
_entity.pdbx_description
1 polymer ?
#
loop_
_entity_poly.entity_id
_entity_poly.type
_entity_poly.pdbx_seq_one_letter_code
_entity_poly.pdbx_strand_id
1 'polypeptide(L)' 'MARMEPLGIHEVDAEIRHMCEESERQIGTSASTRTYARNPMVSKALAAFRGTLAREGSIDPVIRELVRIKIAGLNACRY' A
#
# COMPACT_ATOMS: atom_id res chain seq x y z
N MET A 1 3.21 16.04 7.36
CA MET A 1 3.90 15.92 6.07
C MET A 1 4.73 14.64 6.08
N ALA A 2 4.80 13.91 4.97
CA ALA A 2 5.66 12.74 4.86
C ALA A 2 7.12 13.19 5.01
N ARG A 3 7.91 12.47 5.81
CA ARG A 3 9.36 12.73 5.93
C ARG A 3 10.15 12.23 4.71
N MET A 4 9.50 11.43 3.87
CA MET A 4 10.05 10.86 2.65
C MET A 4 9.10 11.17 1.52
N GLU A 5 9.61 11.83 0.48
CA GLU A 5 8.83 12.07 -0.73
C GLU A 5 8.71 10.77 -1.54
N PRO A 6 7.50 10.46 -2.06
CA PRO A 6 7.31 9.33 -2.96
C PRO A 6 8.22 9.49 -4.19
N LEU A 7 8.83 8.40 -4.65
CA LEU A 7 9.57 8.41 -5.91
C LEU A 7 8.68 8.85 -7.07
N GLY A 8 9.24 9.54 -8.05
CA GLY A 8 8.61 9.72 -9.36
C GLY A 8 8.38 8.37 -10.02
N ILE A 9 7.32 8.23 -10.83
CA ILE A 9 6.97 6.93 -11.43
C ILE A 9 8.09 6.34 -12.29
N HIS A 10 8.92 7.18 -12.90
CA HIS A 10 10.08 6.78 -13.69
C HIS A 10 11.27 6.32 -12.83
N GLU A 11 11.35 6.77 -11.58
CA GLU A 11 12.38 6.37 -10.60
C GLU A 11 12.05 5.05 -9.91
N VAL A 12 10.81 4.57 -10.05
CA VAL A 12 10.37 3.26 -9.53
C VAL A 12 10.92 2.15 -10.42
N ASP A 13 11.48 1.13 -9.76
CA ASP A 13 11.90 -0.13 -10.38
C ASP A 13 10.82 -0.70 -11.30
N ALA A 14 11.21 -1.14 -12.49
CA ALA A 14 10.29 -1.66 -13.50
C ALA A 14 9.38 -2.77 -12.97
N GLU A 15 9.88 -3.63 -12.08
CA GLU A 15 9.12 -4.73 -11.48
C GLU A 15 8.04 -4.25 -10.50
N ILE A 16 8.15 -3.01 -9.99
CA ILE A 16 7.23 -2.42 -9.02
C ILE A 16 6.20 -1.50 -9.68
N ARG A 17 6.49 -1.01 -10.90
CA ARG A 17 5.60 -0.09 -11.63
C ARG A 17 4.19 -0.63 -11.79
N HIS A 18 4.05 -1.92 -12.07
CA HIS A 18 2.73 -2.55 -12.19
C HIS A 18 1.89 -2.41 -10.90
N MET A 19 2.51 -2.52 -9.72
CA MET A 19 1.81 -2.32 -8.45
C MET A 19 1.39 -0.85 -8.23
N CYS A 20 2.16 0.10 -8.75
CA CYS A 20 1.77 1.51 -8.73
C CYS A 20 0.53 1.76 -9.61
N GLU A 21 0.52 1.23 -10.83
CA GLU A 21 -0.61 1.33 -11.75
C GLU A 21 -1.88 0.69 -11.18
N GLU A 22 -1.75 -0.49 -10.57
CA GLU A 22 -2.87 -1.16 -9.90
C GLU A 22 -3.40 -0.32 -8.73
N SER A 23 -2.50 0.26 -7.92
CA SER A 23 -2.90 1.14 -6.81
C SER A 23 -3.63 2.39 -7.31
N GLU A 24 -3.14 3.03 -8.37
CA GLU A 24 -3.81 4.17 -8.99
C GLU A 24 -5.20 3.81 -9.54
N ARG A 25 -5.33 2.64 -10.16
CA ARG A 25 -6.62 2.14 -10.65
C ARG A 25 -7.62 1.86 -9.53
N GLN A 26 -7.17 1.30 -8.41
CA GLN A 26 -8.05 0.87 -7.32
C GLN A 26 -8.44 2.00 -6.37
N ILE A 27 -7.48 2.87 -6.01
CA ILE A 27 -7.65 3.87 -4.94
C ILE A 27 -7.27 5.29 -5.36
N GLY A 28 -6.95 5.52 -6.63
CA GLY A 28 -6.66 6.85 -7.18
C GLY A 28 -5.28 7.41 -6.84
N THR A 29 -4.40 6.62 -6.19
CA THR A 29 -3.04 7.05 -5.86
C THR A 29 -2.08 5.89 -5.66
N SER A 30 -0.84 6.05 -6.12
CA SER A 30 0.30 5.15 -5.87
C SER A 30 1.27 5.67 -4.81
N ALA A 31 0.93 6.76 -4.11
CA ALA A 31 1.90 7.47 -3.27
C ALA A 31 2.55 6.56 -2.21
N SER A 32 1.82 5.65 -1.56
CA SER A 32 2.39 4.72 -0.57
C SER A 32 3.34 3.72 -1.23
N THR A 33 2.93 3.11 -2.34
CA THR A 33 3.74 2.17 -3.12
C THR A 33 5.04 2.83 -3.58
N ARG A 34 4.98 4.08 -4.07
CA ARG A 34 6.15 4.88 -4.49
C ARG A 34 7.05 5.31 -3.33
N THR A 35 6.51 5.50 -2.13
CA THR A 35 7.32 5.74 -0.92
C THR A 35 8.10 4.50 -0.51
N TYR A 36 7.45 3.32 -0.49
CA TYR A 36 8.13 2.06 -0.15
C TYR A 36 9.07 1.57 -1.25
N ALA A 37 8.86 1.96 -2.51
CA ALA A 37 9.69 1.59 -3.65
C ALA A 37 11.16 2.02 -3.53
N ARG A 38 11.49 2.95 -2.62
CA ARG A 38 12.88 3.26 -2.24
C ARG A 38 13.65 2.03 -1.74
N ASN A 39 12.94 1.02 -1.22
CA ASN A 39 13.47 -0.31 -0.97
C ASN A 39 12.57 -1.35 -1.66
N PRO A 40 12.97 -1.86 -2.84
CA PRO A 40 12.18 -2.81 -3.61
C PRO A 40 11.79 -4.07 -2.84
N MET A 41 12.68 -4.57 -1.98
CA MET A 41 12.43 -5.74 -1.15
C MET A 41 11.28 -5.49 -0.17
N VAL A 42 11.27 -4.33 0.50
CA VAL A 42 10.20 -3.94 1.42
C VAL A 42 8.87 -3.79 0.69
N SER A 43 8.87 -3.18 -0.50
CA SER A 43 7.65 -3.00 -1.29
C SER A 43 7.04 -4.35 -1.69
N LYS A 44 7.86 -5.28 -2.20
CA LYS A 44 7.43 -6.64 -2.55
C LYS A 44 6.94 -7.45 -1.35
N ALA A 45 7.66 -7.40 -0.23
CA ALA A 45 7.27 -8.09 1.00
C ALA A 45 5.92 -7.56 1.54
N LEU A 46 5.72 -6.24 1.53
CA LEU A 46 4.46 -5.64 1.95
C LEU A 46 3.29 -5.99 1.02
N ALA A 47 3.53 -6.02 -0.29
CA ALA A 47 2.53 -6.45 -1.27
C ALA A 47 2.14 -7.92 -1.06
N ALA A 48 3.12 -8.80 -0.86
CA ALA A 48 2.88 -10.21 -0.57
C ALA A 48 2.08 -10.40 0.74
N PHE A 49 2.45 -9.68 1.79
CA PHE A 49 1.74 -9.70 3.07
C PHE A 49 0.27 -9.27 2.91
N ARG A 50 0.02 -8.12 2.27
CA ARG A 50 -1.34 -7.61 2.02
C ARG A 50 -2.16 -8.55 1.14
N GLY A 51 -1.56 -9.09 0.09
CA GLY A 51 -2.20 -10.05 -0.80
C GLY A 51 -2.57 -11.35 -0.08
N THR A 52 -1.71 -11.83 0.82
CA THR A 52 -1.98 -13.01 1.64
C THR A 52 -3.14 -12.76 2.61
N LEU A 53 -3.11 -11.63 3.33
CA LEU A 53 -4.24 -11.22 4.18
C LEU A 53 -5.55 -11.11 3.39
N ALA A 54 -5.48 -10.60 2.15
CA ALA A 54 -6.63 -10.45 1.27
C ALA A 54 -7.26 -11.79 0.90
N ARG A 55 -6.45 -12.78 0.50
CA ARG A 55 -6.86 -14.09 -0.03
C ARG A 55 -7.18 -15.12 1.05
N GLU A 56 -6.42 -15.14 2.14
CA GLU A 56 -6.46 -16.22 3.14
C GLU A 56 -7.13 -15.79 4.45
N GLY A 57 -7.43 -14.49 4.60
CA GLY A 57 -8.13 -13.98 5.77
C GLY A 57 -9.56 -14.55 5.89
N SER A 58 -9.92 -15.05 7.06
CA SER A 58 -11.26 -15.55 7.38
C SER A 58 -12.26 -14.45 7.75
N ILE A 59 -11.78 -13.22 7.94
CA ILE A 59 -12.61 -12.05 8.26
C ILE A 59 -13.21 -11.51 6.95
N ASP A 60 -14.52 -11.28 6.95
CA ASP A 60 -15.24 -10.64 5.85
C ASP A 60 -14.52 -9.37 5.36
N PRO A 61 -14.37 -9.15 4.04
CA PRO A 61 -13.62 -8.01 3.51
C PRO A 61 -14.10 -6.65 4.01
N VAL A 62 -15.41 -6.46 4.22
CA VAL A 62 -15.97 -5.20 4.73
C VAL A 62 -15.59 -5.03 6.20
N ILE A 63 -15.75 -6.08 7.01
CA ILE A 63 -15.34 -6.05 8.43
C ILE A 63 -13.84 -5.77 8.55
N ARG A 64 -13.00 -6.38 7.71
CA ARG A 64 -11.56 -6.14 7.70
C ARG A 64 -11.21 -4.67 7.41
N GLU A 65 -11.92 -4.03 6.49
CA GLU A 65 -11.70 -2.61 6.21
C GLU A 65 -12.22 -1.71 7.33
N LEU A 66 -13.36 -2.03 7.95
CA LEU A 66 -13.84 -1.32 9.14
C LEU A 66 -12.85 -1.37 10.31
N VAL A 67 -12.24 -2.55 10.54
CA VAL A 67 -11.16 -2.70 11.53
C VAL A 67 -9.96 -1.83 11.15
N ARG A 68 -9.54 -1.83 9.88
CA ARG A 68 -8.43 -0.99 9.40
C ARG A 68 -8.70 0.51 9.64
N ILE A 69 -9.90 0.99 9.31
CA ILE A 69 -10.31 2.39 9.54
C ILE A 69 -10.31 2.72 11.04
N LYS A 70 -10.85 1.83 11.87
CA LYS A 70 -10.87 2.02 13.33
C LYS A 70 -9.46 2.14 13.90
N ILE A 71 -8.56 1.25 13.51
CA ILE A 71 -7.16 1.28 13.96
C ILE A 71 -6.44 2.52 13.43
N ALA A 72 -6.65 2.93 12.17
CA ALA A 72 -6.08 4.16 11.62
C ALA A 72 -6.53 5.39 12.41
N GLY A 73 -7.82 5.49 12.76
CA GLY A 73 -8.37 6.55 13.59
C GLY A 73 -7.77 6.59 14.99
N LEU A 74 -7.62 5.43 15.65
CA LEU A 74 -6.98 5.33 16.97
C LEU A 74 -5.50 5.76 16.95
N ASN A 75 -4.81 5.56 15.82
CA ASN A 75 -3.40 5.93 15.65
C ASN A 75 -3.20 7.31 14.99
N ALA A 76 -4.27 8.08 14.79
CA ALA A 76 -4.22 9.34 14.05
C ALA A 76 -3.51 9.25 12.68
N CYS A 77 -3.63 8.10 12.01
CA CYS A 77 -3.10 7.89 10.67
C CYS A 77 -4.03 8.57 9.65
N ARG A 78 -3.53 9.64 9.01
CA ARG A 78 -4.30 10.51 8.09
C ARG A 78 -3.89 10.34 6.62
N TYR A 79 -3.14 9.28 6.31
CA TYR A 79 -2.72 8.98 4.95
C TYR A 79 -3.91 8.59 4.09
#